data_AF-A0A8J4UIC9-F1
#
_entry.id   AF-A0A8J4UIC9-F1
#
_cell.length_a   1.000
_cell.length_b   1.000
_cell.length_c   1.000
_cell.angle_alpha   90.00
_cell.angle_beta   90.00
_cell.angle_gamma   90.00
#
_symmetry.space_group_name_H-M   'P 1'
#
loop_
_entity.id
_entity.type
_entity.pdbx_description
1 polymer ?
#
loop_
_entity_poly.entity_id
_entity_poly.type
_entity_poly.pdbx_seq_one_letter_code
_entity_poly.pdbx_strand_id
1 'polypeptide(L)'
;NLQQPNVSFSGGDGWFFWETDGPEVTRGFSFSIICSTEPQYPGGSFHLELSGDNVTRTQSAVNHSAVFLFPEADFVHQGNYSCTYEVSVSSRSFTSTASEPLFMTVK
;
A
#
# COMPACT_ATOMS: atom_id res chain seq x y z
N ASN A 1 2.86 21.19 1.85
CA ASN A 1 2.35 19.97 2.48
C ASN A 1 2.25 18.93 1.38
N LEU A 2 2.63 17.68 1.65
CA LEU A 2 2.53 16.63 0.63
C LEU A 2 1.06 16.23 0.45
N GLN A 3 0.64 15.96 -0.79
CA GLN A 3 -0.69 15.36 -1.02
C GLN A 3 -0.80 14.00 -0.34
N GLN A 4 -2.02 13.70 0.09
CA GLN A 4 -2.39 12.38 0.58
C GLN A 4 -2.18 11.34 -0.53
N PRO A 5 -1.46 10.24 -0.28
CA PRO A 5 -1.30 9.18 -1.26
C PRO A 5 -2.59 8.35 -1.36
N ASN A 6 -2.75 7.65 -2.48
CA ASN A 6 -3.79 6.69 -2.73
C ASN A 6 -3.23 5.27 -2.53
N VAL A 7 -4.03 4.39 -1.93
CA VAL A 7 -3.75 2.96 -1.80
C VAL A 7 -4.71 2.18 -2.69
N SER A 8 -4.19 1.26 -3.47
CA SER A 8 -4.98 0.38 -4.32
C SER A 8 -4.49 -1.06 -4.24
N PHE A 9 -5.38 -1.97 -4.59
CA PHE A 9 -5.13 -3.40 -4.61
C PHE A 9 -5.02 -3.90 -6.05
N SER A 10 -4.08 -4.82 -6.27
CA SER A 10 -3.95 -5.56 -7.52
C SER A 10 -3.75 -7.04 -7.19
N GLY A 11 -4.68 -7.89 -7.61
CA GLY A 11 -4.51 -9.33 -7.47
C GLY A 11 -3.48 -9.84 -8.47
N GLY A 12 -2.62 -10.77 -8.04
CA GLY A 12 -1.84 -11.58 -8.95
C GLY A 12 -2.74 -12.45 -9.84
N ASP A 13 -2.14 -13.10 -10.84
CA ASP A 13 -2.58 -14.26 -11.65
C ASP A 13 -4.08 -14.67 -11.73
N GLY A 14 -5.01 -13.70 -11.65
CA GLY A 14 -6.40 -13.80 -12.11
C GLY A 14 -7.49 -14.18 -11.11
N TRP A 15 -7.23 -14.35 -9.80
CA TRP A 15 -8.23 -14.89 -8.86
C TRP A 15 -8.50 -14.01 -7.62
N PHE A 16 -8.99 -12.79 -7.81
CA PHE A 16 -9.51 -11.94 -6.73
C PHE A 16 -10.97 -11.58 -6.95
N PHE A 17 -11.70 -11.32 -5.87
CA PHE A 17 -13.09 -10.87 -5.89
C PHE A 17 -13.19 -9.47 -5.30
N TRP A 18 -13.99 -8.59 -5.91
CA TRP A 18 -14.43 -7.36 -5.26
C TRP A 18 -15.72 -7.69 -4.49
N GLU A 19 -15.61 -7.89 -3.19
CA GLU A 19 -16.79 -7.99 -2.33
C GLU A 19 -17.24 -6.58 -1.91
N THR A 20 -18.43 -6.46 -1.33
CA THR A 20 -18.98 -5.16 -0.89
C THR A 20 -18.11 -4.42 0.12
N ASP A 21 -17.25 -5.14 0.85
CA ASP A 21 -16.36 -4.58 1.89
C ASP A 21 -14.88 -4.44 1.45
N GLY A 22 -14.51 -4.83 0.21
CA GLY A 22 -13.15 -4.67 -0.30
C GLY A 22 -12.64 -5.82 -1.18
N PRO A 23 -11.35 -5.79 -1.58
CA PRO A 23 -10.69 -6.89 -2.26
C PRO A 23 -10.56 -8.13 -1.36
N GLU A 24 -10.91 -9.29 -1.93
CA GLU A 24 -10.76 -10.60 -1.30
C GLU A 24 -9.73 -11.44 -2.07
N VAL A 25 -8.79 -12.05 -1.33
CA VAL A 25 -7.73 -12.92 -1.86
C VAL A 25 -7.83 -14.31 -1.27
N THR A 26 -7.64 -15.33 -2.10
CA THR A 26 -7.56 -16.72 -1.61
C THR A 26 -6.19 -16.97 -0.99
N ARG A 27 -6.15 -17.61 0.19
CA ARG A 27 -4.90 -18.00 0.86
C ARG A 27 -3.98 -18.77 -0.09
N GLY A 28 -2.68 -18.48 -0.03
CA GLY A 28 -1.68 -19.09 -0.90
C GLY A 28 -1.48 -18.38 -2.25
N PHE A 29 -2.36 -17.45 -2.63
CA PHE A 29 -2.20 -16.67 -3.85
C PHE A 29 -1.38 -15.42 -3.64
N SER A 30 -0.80 -14.93 -4.73
CA SER A 30 -0.04 -13.69 -4.73
C SER A 30 -0.96 -12.46 -4.91
N PHE A 31 -0.63 -11.37 -4.24
CA PHE A 31 -1.28 -10.08 -4.45
C PHE A 31 -0.30 -8.93 -4.24
N SER A 32 -0.71 -7.74 -4.68
CA SER A 32 0.06 -6.53 -4.54
C SER A 32 -0.78 -5.40 -3.96
N ILE A 33 -0.19 -4.64 -3.04
CA ILE A 33 -0.70 -3.34 -2.64
C ILE A 33 0.14 -2.26 -3.32
N ILE A 34 -0.52 -1.29 -3.93
CA ILE A 34 0.10 -0.23 -4.69
C ILE A 34 -0.23 1.09 -3.99
N CYS A 35 0.81 1.79 -3.53
CA CYS A 35 0.68 3.16 -3.08
C CYS A 35 1.06 4.09 -4.23
N SER A 36 0.30 5.16 -4.46
CA SER A 36 0.61 6.17 -5.48
C SER A 36 0.32 7.58 -4.97
N THR A 37 0.96 8.58 -5.55
CA THR A 37 0.70 10.00 -5.24
C THR A 37 0.76 10.83 -6.50
N GLU A 38 0.17 12.03 -6.46
CA GLU A 38 0.32 12.99 -7.54
C GLU A 38 1.79 13.42 -7.68
N PRO A 39 2.28 13.59 -8.92
CA PRO A 39 3.67 13.93 -9.19
C PRO A 39 4.02 15.33 -8.67
N GLN A 40 4.53 15.39 -7.45
CA GLN A 40 4.94 16.63 -6.78
C GLN A 40 6.46 16.75 -6.66
N TYR A 41 7.13 15.65 -6.31
CA TYR A 41 8.56 15.60 -6.10
C TYR A 41 9.16 14.32 -6.70
N PRO A 42 10.34 14.39 -7.33
CA PRO A 42 11.01 13.21 -7.82
C PRO A 42 11.53 12.38 -6.64
N GLY A 43 11.35 11.06 -6.71
CA GLY A 43 11.82 10.11 -5.70
C GLY A 43 10.94 10.05 -4.46
N GLY A 44 11.55 9.85 -3.29
CA GLY A 44 10.86 9.60 -2.02
C GLY A 44 10.60 8.12 -1.76
N SER A 45 9.84 7.82 -0.72
CA SER A 45 9.51 6.47 -0.29
C SER A 45 8.09 6.40 0.24
N PHE A 46 7.44 5.27 0.02
CA PHE A 46 6.13 4.96 0.59
C PHE A 46 6.31 4.00 1.76
N HIS A 47 5.52 4.22 2.80
CA HIS A 47 5.39 3.30 3.93
C HIS A 47 3.98 2.73 3.92
N LEU A 48 3.89 1.41 3.86
CA LEU A 48 2.65 0.65 3.94
C LEU A 48 2.47 0.16 5.38
N GLU A 49 1.35 0.52 5.99
CA GLU A 49 0.96 0.16 7.35
C GLU A 49 -0.27 -0.75 7.32
N LEU A 50 -0.19 -1.89 8.03
CA LEU A 50 -1.28 -2.84 8.16
C LEU A 50 -1.91 -2.71 9.57
N SER A 51 -3.20 -2.42 9.64
CA SER A 51 -3.93 -2.36 10.91
C SER A 51 -4.18 -3.78 11.43
N GLY A 52 -3.35 -4.24 12.37
CA GLY A 52 -3.46 -5.56 13.00
C GLY A 52 -2.11 -6.22 13.25
N ASP A 53 -1.12 -5.85 12.46
CA ASP A 53 0.28 -6.28 12.60
C ASP A 53 1.11 -5.01 12.70
N ASN A 54 2.00 -4.86 13.69
CA ASN A 54 2.85 -3.67 13.84
C ASN A 54 3.98 -3.64 12.77
N VAL A 55 3.64 -4.01 11.54
CA VAL A 55 4.54 -4.20 10.42
C VAL A 55 4.34 -3.05 9.45
N THR A 56 5.36 -2.20 9.38
CA THR A 56 5.49 -1.17 8.35
C THR A 56 6.45 -1.68 7.28
N ARG A 57 6.01 -1.74 6.03
CA ARG A 57 6.89 -2.02 4.88
C ARG A 57 7.22 -0.72 4.16
N THR A 58 8.47 -0.53 3.78
CA THR A 58 8.92 0.68 3.07
C THR A 58 9.42 0.31 1.68
N GLN A 59 9.01 1.07 0.67
CA GLN A 59 9.47 0.92 -0.71
C GLN A 59 9.75 2.29 -1.33
N SER A 60 10.82 2.39 -2.12
CA SER A 60 11.14 3.61 -2.85
C SER A 60 10.07 3.92 -3.90
N ALA A 61 9.76 5.20 -4.07
CA ALA A 61 8.84 5.64 -5.11
C ALA A 61 9.49 5.54 -6.50
N VAL A 62 8.88 4.74 -7.37
CA VAL A 62 9.19 4.62 -8.79
C VAL A 62 8.02 5.18 -9.57
N ASN A 63 8.24 6.25 -10.33
CA ASN A 63 7.18 6.96 -11.04
C ASN A 63 6.01 7.38 -10.12
N HIS A 64 6.36 7.94 -8.95
CA HIS A 64 5.41 8.39 -7.92
C HIS A 64 4.48 7.30 -7.38
N SER A 65 4.89 6.04 -7.53
CA SER A 65 4.18 4.87 -7.02
C SER A 65 5.16 3.88 -6.39
N ALA A 66 4.67 3.02 -5.51
CA ALA A 66 5.41 1.90 -4.97
C ALA A 66 4.53 0.65 -4.94
N VAL A 67 5.13 -0.49 -5.27
CA VAL A 67 4.45 -1.78 -5.30
C VAL A 67 4.98 -2.64 -4.17
N PHE A 68 4.07 -3.13 -3.33
CA PHE A 68 4.32 -4.03 -2.23
C PHE A 68 3.79 -5.41 -2.60
N LEU A 69 4.71 -6.33 -2.89
CA LEU A 69 4.38 -7.69 -3.31
C LEU A 69 4.20 -8.60 -2.09
N PHE A 70 3.11 -9.35 -2.09
CA PHE A 70 2.81 -10.41 -1.13
C PHE A 70 2.74 -11.72 -1.92
N PRO A 71 3.81 -12.54 -1.90
CA PRO A 71 3.87 -13.76 -2.70
C PRO A 71 2.84 -14.82 -2.30
N GLU A 72 2.48 -14.85 -1.01
CA GLU A 72 1.59 -15.83 -0.42
C GLU A 72 0.66 -15.14 0.58
N ALA A 73 -0.63 -15.05 0.25
CA ALA A 73 -1.64 -14.54 1.17
C ALA A 73 -1.85 -15.49 2.35
N ASP A 74 -2.02 -14.93 3.53
CA ASP A 74 -2.27 -15.66 4.78
C ASP A 74 -3.15 -14.79 5.68
N PHE A 75 -3.80 -15.37 6.70
CA PHE A 75 -4.75 -14.64 7.55
C PHE A 75 -4.12 -13.47 8.30
N VAL A 76 -2.80 -13.48 8.51
CA VAL A 76 -2.05 -12.34 9.09
C VAL A 76 -2.00 -11.13 8.16
N HIS A 77 -2.21 -11.33 6.86
CA HIS A 77 -2.25 -10.26 5.87
C HIS A 77 -3.66 -9.62 5.77
N GLN A 78 -4.68 -10.15 6.43
CA GLN A 78 -6.01 -9.52 6.45
C GLN A 78 -6.01 -8.26 7.31
N GLY A 79 -6.61 -7.18 6.83
CA GLY A 79 -6.77 -5.95 7.60
C GLY A 79 -6.91 -4.69 6.76
N ASN A 80 -6.78 -3.54 7.43
CA ASN A 80 -6.77 -2.23 6.77
C ASN A 80 -5.34 -1.83 6.39
N TYR A 81 -5.12 -1.62 5.10
CA TYR A 81 -3.88 -1.10 4.56
C TYR A 81 -3.97 0.41 4.38
N SER A 82 -2.95 1.12 4.86
CA SER A 82 -2.80 2.56 4.62
C SER A 82 -1.38 2.90 4.20
N CYS A 83 -1.25 3.93 3.37
CA CYS A 83 0.04 4.37 2.86
C CYS A 83 0.38 5.77 3.37
N THR A 84 1.64 6.01 3.70
CA THR A 84 2.21 7.36 3.84
C THR A 84 3.35 7.54 2.83
N TYR A 85 3.59 8.78 2.40
CA TYR A 85 4.67 9.13 1.48
C TYR A 85 5.64 10.08 2.17
N GLU A 86 6.92 9.75 2.14
CA GLU A 86 8.01 10.55 2.69
C GLU A 86 8.97 11.00 1.56
N VAL A 87 9.37 12.26 1.59
CA VAL A 87 10.41 12.79 0.70
C VAL A 87 11.36 13.72 1.45
N SER A 88 12.65 13.63 1.11
CA SER A 88 13.70 14.47 1.67
C SER A 88 14.07 15.58 0.70
N VAL A 89 13.74 16.83 1.03
CA VAL A 89 14.04 18.02 0.22
C VAL A 89 14.94 18.95 1.04
N SER A 90 16.09 19.31 0.49
CA SER A 90 17.05 20.23 1.15
C SER A 90 17.33 19.86 2.61
N SER A 91 17.69 18.59 2.85
CA SER A 91 17.97 17.97 4.16
C SER A 91 16.84 18.01 5.19
N ARG A 92 15.60 18.25 4.76
CA ARG A 92 14.40 18.12 5.59
C ARG A 92 13.50 17.01 5.04
N SER A 93 13.05 16.12 5.91
CA SER A 93 12.03 15.14 5.58
C SER A 93 10.65 15.75 5.71
N PHE A 94 9.80 15.48 4.72
CA PHE A 94 8.38 15.81 4.73
C PHE A 94 7.61 14.49 4.60
N THR A 95 6.57 14.33 5.41
CA THR A 95 5.71 13.15 5.38
C THR A 95 4.28 13.57 5.10
N SER A 96 3.58 12.83 4.25
CA SER A 96 2.16 13.04 3.97
C SER A 96 1.30 12.58 5.14
N THR A 97 0.01 12.94 5.11
CA THR A 97 -1.00 12.22 5.89
C THR A 97 -1.14 10.80 5.34
N ALA A 98 -1.66 9.88 6.16
CA ALA A 98 -1.99 8.53 5.72
C ALA A 98 -3.12 8.55 4.67
N SER A 99 -3.10 7.62 3.74
CA SER A 99 -4.18 7.41 2.76
C SER A 99 -5.49 7.03 3.46
N GLU A 100 -6.59 7.10 2.72
CA GLU A 100 -7.80 6.38 3.13
C GLU A 100 -7.47 4.88 3.24
N PRO A 101 -7.96 4.18 4.28
CA PRO A 101 -7.65 2.78 4.50
C PRO A 101 -8.35 1.89 3.48
N LEU A 102 -7.63 0.89 2.97
CA LEU A 102 -8.17 -0.17 2.14
C LEU A 102 -8.30 -1.46 2.96
N PHE A 103 -9.53 -1.88 3.24
CA PHE A 103 -9.79 -3.15 3.90
C PHE A 103 -9.68 -4.31 2.91
N MET A 104 -8.89 -5.32 3.24
CA MET A 104 -8.71 -6.52 2.42
C MET A 104 -8.90 -7.77 3.27
N THR A 105 -9.56 -8.78 2.71
CA THR A 105 -9.83 -10.06 3.37
C THR A 105 -9.08 -11.22 2.71
N VAL A 106 -8.80 -12.26 3.51
CA VAL A 106 -8.20 -13.52 3.03
C VAL A 106 -9.16 -14.68 3.30
N LYS A 107 -9.43 -15.51 2.29
CA LYS A 107 -10.30 -16.70 2.39
C LYS A 107 -9.56 -18.02 2.21
#